data_AF-A0A530ZUA3-F1
#
_entry.id   AF-A0A530ZUA3-F1
#
_cell.length_a   1.000
_cell.length_b   1.000
_cell.length_c   1.000
_cell.angle_alpha   90.00
_cell.angle_beta   90.00
_cell.angle_gamma   90.00
#
_symmetry.space_group_name_H-M   'P 1'
#
loop_
_entity.id
_entity.type
_entity.pdbx_description
1 polymer ?
#
loop_
_entity_poly.entity_id
_entity_poly.type
_entity_poly.pdbx_seq_one_letter_code
_entity_poly.pdbx_strand_id
1 'polypeptide(L)' 'RTALTADDALPETREIASSDATTVEALAMRTGISGDQAQELIDRLRNDRAAIEEAARIKAAGG' A
#
# COMPACT_ATOMS: atom_id res chain seq x y z
N ARG A 1 16.80 35.98 -13.47
CA ARG A 1 15.43 35.52 -13.80
C ARG A 1 15.56 34.54 -14.97
N THR A 2 15.64 33.25 -14.66
CA THR A 2 15.58 32.13 -15.61
C THR A 2 14.54 31.17 -15.07
N ALA A 3 13.74 30.64 -15.98
CA ALA A 3 12.40 30.12 -15.76
C ALA A 3 12.36 28.78 -15.01
N LEU A 4 11.22 28.59 -14.36
CA LEU A 4 10.62 27.34 -13.93
C LEU A 4 10.78 26.23 -14.98
N THR A 5 11.58 25.20 -14.70
CA THR A 5 11.37 23.86 -15.27
C THR A 5 10.64 23.06 -14.21
N ALA A 6 9.33 22.97 -14.39
CA ALA A 6 8.54 21.84 -13.91
C ALA A 6 8.75 20.69 -14.91
N ASP A 7 8.63 19.46 -14.39
CA ASP A 7 8.66 18.18 -15.11
C ASP A 7 10.03 17.74 -15.66
N ASP A 8 10.69 16.83 -14.94
CA ASP A 8 10.85 15.43 -15.36
C ASP A 8 11.92 14.73 -14.50
N ALA A 9 11.63 14.58 -13.22
CA ALA A 9 12.18 13.47 -12.46
C ALA A 9 10.95 12.76 -11.91
N LEU A 10 10.53 11.75 -12.68
CA LEU A 10 9.68 10.61 -12.36
C LEU A 10 9.24 10.57 -10.88
N PRO A 11 7.96 10.25 -10.56
CA PRO A 11 7.67 9.80 -9.21
C PRO A 11 8.59 8.59 -9.01
N GLU A 12 9.70 8.77 -8.27
CA GLU A 12 10.59 7.70 -7.88
C GLU A 12 9.64 6.64 -7.40
N THR A 13 9.59 5.53 -8.16
CA THR A 13 8.72 4.38 -7.95
C THR A 13 8.61 4.27 -6.47
N ARG A 14 7.47 4.72 -5.92
CA ARG A 14 7.28 4.85 -4.47
C ARG A 14 7.71 3.50 -3.98
N GLU A 15 8.90 3.42 -3.41
CA GLU A 15 9.31 2.29 -2.60
C GLU A 15 8.28 2.41 -1.51
N ILE A 16 7.19 1.67 -1.67
CA ILE A 16 6.09 1.69 -0.72
C ILE A 16 6.80 1.24 0.53
N ALA A 17 7.12 2.20 1.40
CA ALA A 17 7.90 1.91 2.56
C ALA A 17 7.01 0.93 3.30
N SER A 18 7.54 -0.28 3.44
CA SER A 18 6.94 -1.34 4.23
C SER A 18 6.48 -0.70 5.54
N SER A 19 5.16 -0.54 5.72
CA SER A 19 4.50 0.18 6.84
C SER A 19 4.15 1.67 6.70
N ASP A 20 4.03 2.24 5.50
CA ASP A 20 3.28 3.51 5.37
C ASP A 20 1.84 3.29 5.87
N ALA A 21 1.44 3.98 6.94
CA ALA A 21 0.09 3.88 7.51
C ALA A 21 -1.01 4.17 6.45
N THR A 22 -0.68 4.97 5.44
CA THR A 22 -1.51 5.20 4.25
C THR A 22 -1.75 3.92 3.44
N THR A 23 -0.77 3.01 3.35
CA THR A 23 -0.91 1.71 2.67
C THR A 23 -1.83 0.78 3.43
N VAL A 24 -1.76 0.79 4.77
CA VAL A 24 -2.61 0.00 5.67
C VAL A 24 -4.07 0.44 5.54
N GLU A 25 -4.33 1.75 5.67
CA GLU A 25 -5.67 2.32 5.51
C GLU A 25 -6.22 2.11 4.10
N ALA A 26 -5.43 2.33 3.05
CA ALA A 26 -5.86 2.12 1.69
C ALA A 26 -6.20 0.65 1.39
N LEU A 27 -5.48 -0.30 2.00
CA LEU A 27 -5.78 -1.72 1.89
C LEU A 27 -7.07 -2.08 2.64
N ALA A 28 -7.20 -1.59 3.87
CA ALA A 28 -8.38 -1.75 4.71
C ALA A 28 -9.64 -1.21 4.02
N MET A 29 -9.60 0.02 3.51
CA MET A 29 -10.72 0.62 2.79
C MET A 29 -11.06 -0.09 1.47
N ARG A 30 -10.03 -0.56 0.74
CA ARG A 30 -10.25 -1.18 -0.58
C ARG A 30 -10.75 -2.62 -0.49
N THR A 31 -10.41 -3.33 0.58
CA THR A 31 -10.81 -4.72 0.77
C THR A 31 -11.93 -4.88 1.81
N GLY A 32 -12.17 -3.88 2.66
CA GLY A 32 -13.17 -3.95 3.74
C GLY A 32 -12.66 -4.66 5.00
N ILE A 33 -11.37 -4.98 5.08
CA ILE A 33 -10.73 -5.55 6.28
C ILE A 33 -10.36 -4.45 7.28
N SER A 34 -10.10 -4.81 8.54
CA SER A 34 -9.66 -3.82 9.54
C SER A 34 -8.20 -3.40 9.33
N GLY A 35 -7.84 -2.22 9.85
CA GLY A 35 -6.46 -1.71 9.81
C GLY A 35 -5.45 -2.68 10.46
N ASP A 36 -5.82 -3.31 11.58
CA ASP A 36 -4.97 -4.31 12.24
C ASP A 36 -4.77 -5.56 11.37
N GLN A 37 -5.81 -6.00 10.66
CA GLN A 37 -5.70 -7.12 9.73
C GLN A 37 -4.83 -6.78 8.51
N ALA A 38 -4.91 -5.54 8.03
CA ALA A 38 -4.04 -5.04 6.98
C ALA A 38 -2.58 -4.97 7.46
N GLN A 39 -2.34 -4.49 8.69
CA GLN A 39 -1.02 -4.42 9.30
C GLN A 39 -0.40 -5.83 9.45
N GLU A 40 -1.18 -6.81 9.93
CA GLU A 40 -0.72 -8.21 10.04
C GLU A 40 -0.28 -8.80 8.69
N LEU A 41 -1.01 -8.48 7.61
CA LEU A 41 -0.65 -8.92 6.27
C LEU A 41 0.63 -8.26 5.78
N ILE A 42 0.78 -6.95 6.04
CA ILE A 42 1.98 -6.19 5.69
C ILE A 42 3.20 -6.72 6.47
N ASP A 43 3.05 -7.00 7.77
CA ASP A 43 4.13 -7.55 8.60
C ASP A 43 4.54 -8.96 8.15
N ARG A 44 3.55 -9.80 7.77
CA ARG A 44 3.81 -11.17 7.30
C ARG A 44 4.49 -11.22 5.93
N LEU A 45 4.05 -10.37 5.01
CA LEU A 45 4.46 -10.40 3.60
C LEU A 45 5.56 -9.37 3.30
N ARG A 46 5.87 -8.54 4.30
CA ARG A 46 7.01 -7.62 4.44
C ARG A 46 7.08 -6.52 3.38
N ASN A 47 6.99 -6.81 2.09
CA ASN A 47 6.80 -5.81 1.03
C ASN A 47 6.22 -6.40 -0.28
N ASP A 48 5.74 -7.65 -0.26
CA ASP A 48 5.13 -8.25 -1.45
C ASP A 48 3.69 -7.73 -1.59
N ARG A 49 3.58 -6.56 -2.23
CA ARG A 49 2.31 -5.86 -2.42
C ARG A 49 1.25 -6.75 -3.08
N ALA A 50 1.63 -7.55 -4.07
CA ALA A 50 0.69 -8.41 -4.77
C ALA A 50 0.14 -9.50 -3.83
N ALA A 51 1.02 -10.11 -3.03
CA ALA A 51 0.61 -11.07 -2.02
C ALA A 51 -0.28 -10.42 -0.93
N ILE A 52 0.02 -9.19 -0.52
CA ILE A 52 -0.75 -8.45 0.49
C ILE A 52 -2.17 -8.18 -0.01
N GLU A 53 -2.29 -7.71 -1.24
CA GLU A 53 -3.59 -7.43 -1.86
C GLU A 53 -4.42 -8.70 -2.07
N GLU A 54 -3.79 -9.78 -2.48
CA GLU A 54 -4.47 -11.06 -2.67
C GLU A 54 -4.96 -11.65 -1.34
N ALA A 55 -4.10 -11.66 -0.32
CA ALA A 55 -4.47 -12.14 1.01
C ALA A 55 -5.57 -11.29 1.64
N ALA A 56 -5.54 -9.97 1.42
CA ALA A 56 -6.58 -9.06 1.88
C ALA A 56 -7.93 -9.33 1.19
N ARG A 57 -7.94 -9.59 -0.13
CA ARG A 57 -9.16 -9.99 -0.85
C ARG A 57 -9.72 -11.31 -0.36
N ILE A 58 -8.86 -12.30 -0.11
CA ILE A 58 -9.28 -13.60 0.43
C ILE A 58 -9.88 -13.45 1.83
N LYS A 59 -9.26 -12.64 2.71
CA LYS A 59 -9.82 -12.34 4.04
C LYS A 59 -11.18 -11.64 3.95
N ALA A 60 -11.29 -10.64 3.07
CA ALA A 60 -12.53 -9.89 2.87
C ALA A 60 -13.69 -10.76 2.35
N ALA A 61 -13.41 -11.70 1.45
CA ALA A 61 -14.42 -12.57 0.86
C ALA A 61 -14.85 -13.73 1.78
N GLY A 62 -14.07 -14.03 2.83
CA GLY A 62 -14.31 -15.14 3.75
C GLY A 62 -14.81 -14.73 5.15
N GLY A 63 -15.11 -13.45 5.36
CA GLY A 63 -15.59 -12.88 6.63
C GLY A 63 -17.09 -12.60 6.64
#